data_AF-A0A9P4URR4-F1
#
_entry.id   AF-A0A9P4URR4-F1
#
_cell.length_a   1.000
_cell.length_b   1.000
_cell.length_c   1.000
_cell.angle_alpha   90.00
_cell.angle_beta   90.00
_cell.angle_gamma   90.00
#
_symmetry.space_group_name_H-M   'P 1'
#
loop_
_entity.id
_entity.type
_entity.pdbx_description
1 polymer ?
#
loop_
_entity_poly.entity_id
_entity_poly.type
_entity_poly.pdbx_seq_one_letter_code
_entity_poly.pdbx_strand_id
1 'polypeptide(L)'
;LESTTAKHAFVTFLAGSSKSNDNTTDDSQDGYFVGARILIYQLLHAEDTRSRSNIPLIILVTPNVSERKRERMRQDGAIVVPVTTPVGSNVHPAIEGWKDVMAKLHLWELTQFELVAFLDADTILTRPIDGVFDDPATAIQTPLSRPDKVKSDEAPLPSTYLFAGVPELHKQHSSPPTLSPESKDYPNYYYLNAGFFVTKPSVELYDYYLSLVNLTDRYNPDLPEQNLLNYAHRRDEDGGNIPWRPLAAEWNVHYPSAADAQAGVASLHEKWWVPVPGLAEFFISLRWKMEGFWEGRQ
;
A
#
# COMPACT_ATOMS: atom_id res chain seq x y z
N LEU A 1 11.82 -1.59 15.48
CA LEU A 1 11.47 -2.84 14.76
C LEU A 1 11.88 -4.06 15.58
N GLU A 2 13.16 -4.19 15.96
CA GLU A 2 13.75 -5.36 16.66
C GLU A 2 13.05 -5.86 17.93
N SER A 3 12.22 -5.05 18.58
CA SER A 3 11.48 -5.40 19.80
C SER A 3 10.09 -6.00 19.57
N THR A 4 9.63 -6.15 18.32
CA THR A 4 8.30 -6.69 18.04
C THR A 4 8.28 -8.22 18.08
N THR A 5 7.23 -8.80 18.68
CA THR A 5 6.95 -10.24 18.64
C THR A 5 5.77 -10.56 17.70
N ALA A 6 5.33 -9.59 16.90
CA ALA A 6 4.23 -9.76 15.95
C ALA A 6 4.70 -10.53 14.71
N LYS A 7 3.91 -11.52 14.27
CA LYS A 7 4.15 -12.27 13.02
C LYS A 7 3.92 -11.41 11.79
N HIS A 8 2.90 -10.56 11.82
CA HIS A 8 2.47 -9.73 10.69
C HIS A 8 2.57 -8.25 11.05
N ALA A 9 2.56 -7.38 10.04
CA ALA A 9 2.43 -5.94 10.22
C ALA A 9 1.51 -5.30 9.17
N PHE A 10 0.84 -4.22 9.57
CA PHE A 10 0.30 -3.24 8.63
C PHE A 10 1.41 -2.28 8.25
N VAL A 11 1.50 -1.90 6.99
CA VAL A 11 2.52 -0.97 6.49
C VAL A 11 1.85 0.11 5.67
N THR A 12 2.26 1.35 5.88
CA THR A 12 1.93 2.47 4.99
C THR A 12 3.17 3.32 4.73
N PHE A 13 3.06 4.27 3.80
CA PHE A 13 4.17 5.09 3.32
C PHE A 13 3.81 6.57 3.25
N LEU A 14 4.73 7.43 3.69
CA LEU A 14 4.59 8.88 3.63
C LEU A 14 5.88 9.51 3.07
N ALA A 15 5.79 10.10 1.88
CA ALA A 15 6.86 10.91 1.30
C ALA A 15 6.72 12.39 1.70
N GLY A 16 7.83 13.02 2.10
CA GLY A 16 7.91 14.48 2.17
C GLY A 16 8.03 15.09 0.78
N SER A 17 7.34 16.22 0.54
CA SER A 17 7.33 16.89 -0.76
C SER A 17 8.69 17.53 -1.10
N SER A 18 9.20 17.26 -2.30
CA SER A 18 10.45 17.86 -2.82
C SER A 18 10.40 19.39 -2.94
N LYS A 19 9.21 19.99 -2.98
CA LYS A 19 9.00 21.44 -3.14
C LYS A 19 8.90 22.18 -1.81
N SER A 20 8.88 21.45 -0.70
CA SER A 20 8.79 22.01 0.64
C SER A 20 10.04 21.66 1.45
N ASN A 21 10.84 22.68 1.78
CA ASN A 21 11.11 22.86 3.20
C ASN A 21 9.73 22.83 3.89
N ASP A 22 9.52 21.92 4.84
CA ASP A 22 8.22 21.61 5.47
C ASP A 22 7.73 22.79 6.36
N ASN A 23 7.49 23.90 5.68
CA ASN A 23 7.15 25.24 6.17
C ASN A 23 5.63 25.45 6.19
N THR A 24 4.84 24.40 5.94
CA THR A 24 3.43 24.38 6.34
C THR A 24 3.39 24.49 7.85
N THR A 25 3.12 25.70 8.34
CA THR A 25 2.97 25.97 9.78
C THR A 25 1.74 25.28 10.36
N ASP A 26 0.82 24.84 9.50
CA ASP A 26 -0.35 24.01 9.82
C ASP A 26 -0.26 22.66 9.09
N ASP A 27 0.01 21.60 9.85
CA ASP A 27 0.00 20.21 9.36
C ASP A 27 -1.39 19.72 8.97
N SER A 28 -2.46 20.37 9.44
CA SER A 28 -3.83 19.92 9.23
C SER A 28 -4.33 20.11 7.79
N GLN A 29 -3.49 20.74 6.94
CA GLN A 29 -3.65 20.88 5.49
C GLN A 29 -2.89 19.80 4.69
N ASP A 30 -1.99 19.03 5.31
CA ASP A 30 -1.27 17.94 4.66
C ASP A 30 -2.15 16.69 4.61
N GLY A 31 -2.83 16.50 3.47
CA GLY A 31 -3.78 15.42 3.25
C GLY A 31 -3.22 14.03 3.54
N TYR A 32 -2.01 13.72 3.08
CA TYR A 32 -1.39 12.41 3.30
C TYR A 32 -0.92 12.23 4.74
N PHE A 33 -0.38 13.29 5.39
CA PHE A 33 -0.03 13.21 6.81
C PHE A 33 -1.26 12.97 7.69
N VAL A 34 -2.34 13.73 7.48
CA VAL A 34 -3.61 13.53 8.21
C VAL A 34 -4.24 12.18 7.85
N GLY A 35 -4.12 11.71 6.60
CA GLY A 35 -4.57 10.38 6.18
C GLY A 35 -3.83 9.26 6.93
N ALA A 36 -2.50 9.36 7.02
CA ALA A 36 -1.69 8.46 7.83
C ALA A 36 -2.15 8.48 9.30
N ARG A 37 -2.40 9.66 9.90
CA ARG A 37 -2.95 9.74 11.27
C ARG A 37 -4.33 9.08 11.40
N ILE A 38 -5.20 9.21 10.39
CA ILE A 38 -6.51 8.54 10.37
C ILE A 38 -6.31 7.02 10.34
N LEU A 39 -5.39 6.49 9.53
CA LEU A 39 -5.05 5.07 9.53
C LEU A 39 -4.47 4.60 10.87
N ILE A 40 -3.61 5.38 11.53
CA ILE A 40 -3.12 5.06 12.89
C ILE A 40 -4.30 4.94 13.86
N TYR A 41 -5.19 5.93 13.86
CA TYR A 41 -6.40 5.90 14.67
C TYR A 41 -7.29 4.69 14.35
N GLN A 42 -7.55 4.42 13.07
CA GLN A 42 -8.43 3.34 12.66
C GLN A 42 -7.86 1.94 12.94
N LEU A 43 -6.55 1.73 12.77
CA LEU A 43 -5.91 0.42 12.98
C LEU A 43 -5.64 0.11 14.45
N LEU A 44 -5.32 1.12 15.26
CA LEU A 44 -4.85 0.89 16.65
C LEU A 44 -5.88 1.25 17.72
N HIS A 45 -6.80 2.19 17.45
CA HIS A 45 -7.56 2.89 18.51
C HIS A 45 -9.08 2.86 18.36
N ALA A 46 -9.61 3.06 17.15
CA ALA A 46 -11.04 3.18 16.89
C ALA A 46 -11.79 1.86 17.18
N GLU A 47 -12.87 1.92 17.96
CA GLU A 47 -13.54 0.69 18.44
C GLU A 47 -14.07 -0.21 17.32
N ASP A 48 -14.52 0.38 16.21
CA ASP A 48 -15.15 -0.32 15.08
C ASP A 48 -14.10 -0.95 14.13
N THR A 49 -12.92 -0.35 13.97
CA THR A 49 -11.94 -0.75 12.95
C THR A 49 -10.61 -1.28 13.49
N ARG A 50 -10.31 -1.07 14.79
CA ARG A 50 -9.00 -1.45 15.34
C ARG A 50 -8.74 -2.95 15.23
N SER A 51 -7.48 -3.27 14.98
CA SER A 51 -6.99 -4.64 14.98
C SER A 51 -7.32 -5.32 16.30
N ARG A 52 -7.72 -6.58 16.22
CA ARG A 52 -7.99 -7.45 17.39
C ARG A 52 -6.79 -8.32 17.74
N SER A 53 -5.77 -8.29 16.90
CA SER A 53 -4.54 -9.06 16.99
C SER A 53 -3.37 -8.16 17.40
N ASN A 54 -2.23 -8.75 17.78
CA ASN A 54 -1.00 -8.01 18.01
C ASN A 54 -0.29 -7.72 16.68
N ILE A 55 -0.81 -6.77 15.89
CA ILE A 55 -0.27 -6.37 14.59
C ILE A 55 0.10 -4.87 14.63
N PRO A 56 1.39 -4.50 14.59
CA PRO A 56 1.80 -3.11 14.59
C PRO A 56 1.53 -2.44 13.24
N LEU A 57 1.38 -1.12 13.26
CA LEU A 57 1.43 -0.26 12.09
C LEU A 57 2.85 0.30 11.92
N ILE A 58 3.48 0.01 10.79
CA ILE A 58 4.76 0.56 10.36
C ILE A 58 4.49 1.70 9.36
N ILE A 59 5.15 2.84 9.54
CA ILE A 59 5.10 3.94 8.57
C ILE A 59 6.50 4.14 8.02
N LEU A 60 6.70 3.77 6.76
CA LEU A 60 7.91 4.08 6.01
C LEU A 60 7.89 5.56 5.62
N VAL A 61 8.92 6.32 6.01
CA VAL A 61 8.99 7.77 5.75
C VAL A 61 10.25 8.17 5.02
N THR A 62 10.14 9.06 4.03
CA THR A 62 11.35 9.59 3.36
C THR A 62 12.07 10.62 4.24
N PRO A 63 13.35 10.96 3.96
CA PRO A 63 14.14 11.85 4.82
C PRO A 63 13.55 13.27 4.94
N ASN A 64 12.72 13.67 3.96
CA ASN A 64 12.11 15.00 3.86
C ASN A 64 10.84 15.18 4.73
N VAL A 65 10.25 14.10 5.28
CA VAL A 65 9.17 14.23 6.27
C VAL A 65 9.74 14.85 7.55
N SER A 66 9.20 15.97 8.02
CA SER A 66 9.76 16.64 9.21
C SER A 66 9.70 15.78 10.47
N GLU A 67 10.68 15.95 11.36
CA GLU A 67 10.73 15.18 12.61
C GLU A 67 9.51 15.44 13.50
N ARG A 68 8.89 16.62 13.39
CA ARG A 68 7.63 16.95 14.07
C ARG A 68 6.47 16.07 13.61
N LYS A 69 6.33 15.83 12.30
CA LYS A 69 5.34 14.88 11.75
C LYS A 69 5.64 13.44 12.17
N ARG A 70 6.91 13.02 12.08
CA ARG A 70 7.33 11.68 12.53
C ARG A 70 7.02 11.45 14.00
N GLU A 71 7.36 12.41 14.85
CA GLU A 71 7.14 12.31 16.29
C GLU A 71 5.65 12.30 16.64
N ARG A 72 4.82 13.10 15.96
CA ARG A 72 3.36 12.99 16.10
C ARG A 72 2.85 11.59 15.75
N MET A 73 3.32 10.98 14.66
CA MET A 73 2.92 9.61 14.30
C MET A 73 3.40 8.56 15.32
N ARG A 74 4.57 8.73 15.95
CA ARG A 74 5.01 7.87 17.06
C ARG A 74 4.12 8.01 18.28
N GLN A 75 3.74 9.24 18.63
CA GLN A 75 2.83 9.54 19.75
C GLN A 75 1.41 9.01 19.51
N ASP A 76 0.93 9.07 18.27
CA ASP A 76 -0.33 8.46 17.85
C ASP A 76 -0.25 6.90 17.87
N GLY A 77 0.96 6.32 17.96
CA GLY A 77 1.20 4.89 18.24
C GLY A 77 1.89 4.08 17.14
N ALA A 78 2.29 4.70 16.03
CA ALA A 78 2.93 3.99 14.92
C ALA A 78 4.45 3.80 15.10
N ILE A 79 4.98 2.75 14.49
CA ILE A 79 6.44 2.55 14.36
C ILE A 79 6.91 3.26 13.08
N VAL A 80 7.46 4.46 13.24
CA VAL A 80 8.00 5.26 12.13
C VAL A 80 9.41 4.80 11.77
N VAL A 81 9.62 4.43 10.50
CA VAL A 81 10.88 3.90 9.96
C VAL A 81 11.36 4.81 8.83
N PRO A 82 12.43 5.60 9.03
CA PRO A 82 13.05 6.36 7.95
C PRO A 82 13.65 5.44 6.88
N VAL A 83 13.33 5.71 5.62
CA VAL A 83 13.83 5.00 4.44
C VAL A 83 14.38 6.01 3.43
N THR A 84 15.34 5.58 2.60
CA THR A 84 15.91 6.41 1.53
C THR A 84 15.28 6.07 0.18
N THR A 85 15.47 6.93 -0.81
CA THR A 85 15.20 6.54 -2.20
C THR A 85 16.28 5.56 -2.66
N PRO A 86 15.94 4.39 -3.25
CA PRO A 86 16.94 3.39 -3.63
C PRO A 86 17.97 3.91 -4.64
N VAL A 87 19.23 3.51 -4.43
CA VAL A 87 20.34 3.87 -5.32
C VAL A 87 20.13 3.26 -6.70
N GLY A 88 20.38 4.05 -7.74
CA GLY A 88 20.17 3.59 -9.12
C GLY A 88 18.77 3.88 -9.68
N SER A 89 17.92 4.63 -8.96
CA SER A 89 16.67 5.21 -9.50
C SER A 89 16.94 6.33 -10.53
N ASN A 90 17.60 5.94 -11.63
CA ASN A 90 17.73 6.66 -12.89
C ASN A 90 16.47 6.53 -13.75
N VAL A 91 15.38 5.97 -13.18
CA VAL A 91 14.01 6.29 -13.59
C VAL A 91 13.95 7.80 -13.85
N HIS A 92 13.62 8.15 -15.08
CA HIS A 92 13.27 9.50 -15.50
C HIS A 92 11.74 9.56 -15.49
N PRO A 93 11.09 9.63 -14.32
CA PRO A 93 9.64 9.80 -14.28
C PRO A 93 9.30 11.11 -14.99
N ALA A 94 8.20 11.12 -15.75
CA ALA A 94 7.69 12.36 -16.35
C ALA A 94 7.28 13.40 -15.30
N ILE A 95 7.18 12.99 -14.03
CA ILE A 95 6.67 13.77 -12.90
C ILE A 95 7.71 13.82 -11.76
N GLU A 96 7.92 15.02 -11.23
CA GLU A 96 8.80 15.30 -10.09
C GLU A 96 8.27 14.67 -8.79
N GLY A 97 9.16 14.15 -7.92
CA GLY A 97 8.80 13.46 -6.66
C GLY A 97 8.53 11.96 -6.80
N TRP A 98 8.36 11.44 -8.01
CA TRP A 98 8.16 10.00 -8.27
C TRP A 98 9.38 9.12 -7.95
N LYS A 99 10.57 9.70 -7.78
CA LYS A 99 11.73 8.97 -7.24
C LYS A 99 11.49 8.56 -5.79
N ASP A 100 10.85 9.43 -4.99
CA ASP A 100 10.59 9.17 -3.57
C ASP A 100 9.57 8.04 -3.37
N VAL A 101 8.64 7.84 -4.32
CA VAL A 101 7.72 6.70 -4.34
C VAL A 101 8.46 5.35 -4.37
N MET A 102 9.64 5.29 -5.00
CA MET A 102 10.45 4.05 -5.02
C MET A 102 10.99 3.67 -3.63
N ALA A 103 10.98 4.58 -2.65
CA ALA A 103 11.27 4.23 -1.26
C ALA A 103 10.21 3.30 -0.64
N LYS A 104 9.02 3.14 -1.25
CA LYS A 104 8.06 2.07 -0.91
C LYS A 104 8.69 0.67 -1.01
N LEU A 105 9.69 0.45 -1.87
CA LEU A 105 10.33 -0.87 -2.04
C LEU A 105 11.05 -1.37 -0.76
N HIS A 106 11.48 -0.49 0.14
CA HIS A 106 12.04 -0.86 1.44
C HIS A 106 11.07 -1.66 2.33
N LEU A 107 9.77 -1.73 1.98
CA LEU A 107 8.79 -2.64 2.56
C LEU A 107 9.24 -4.11 2.51
N TRP A 108 9.96 -4.53 1.45
CA TRP A 108 10.42 -5.91 1.31
C TRP A 108 11.63 -6.25 2.19
N GLU A 109 12.31 -5.26 2.77
CA GLU A 109 13.39 -5.49 3.75
C GLU A 109 12.86 -5.82 5.16
N LEU A 110 11.55 -5.67 5.42
CA LEU A 110 10.88 -5.90 6.71
C LEU A 110 10.77 -7.40 7.08
N THR A 111 11.83 -8.16 6.83
CA THR A 111 11.97 -9.62 6.95
C THR A 111 11.80 -10.19 8.37
N GLN A 112 11.70 -9.35 9.40
CA GLN A 112 11.25 -9.76 10.73
C GLN A 112 9.75 -10.14 10.78
N PHE A 113 8.96 -9.83 9.74
CA PHE A 113 7.56 -10.24 9.62
C PHE A 113 7.39 -11.38 8.61
N GLU A 114 6.52 -12.34 8.92
CA GLU A 114 6.12 -13.43 8.03
C GLU A 114 5.35 -12.89 6.81
N LEU A 115 4.45 -11.94 7.03
CA LEU A 115 3.63 -11.24 6.04
C LEU A 115 3.46 -9.77 6.42
N VAL A 116 3.29 -8.91 5.42
CA VAL A 116 2.88 -7.51 5.62
C VAL A 116 1.73 -7.15 4.70
N ALA A 117 0.77 -6.39 5.21
CA ALA A 117 -0.32 -5.81 4.43
C ALA A 117 -0.04 -4.32 4.24
N PHE A 118 0.14 -3.90 2.99
CA PHE A 118 0.33 -2.50 2.61
C PHE A 118 -1.01 -1.80 2.38
N LEU A 119 -1.11 -0.57 2.86
CA LEU A 119 -2.21 0.36 2.58
C LEU A 119 -1.62 1.74 2.24
N ASP A 120 -2.03 2.36 1.14
CA ASP A 120 -1.69 3.77 0.87
C ASP A 120 -2.38 4.71 1.89
N ALA A 121 -1.72 5.84 2.20
CA ALA A 121 -2.06 6.69 3.35
C ALA A 121 -3.42 7.41 3.25
N ASP A 122 -4.06 7.39 2.09
CA ASP A 122 -5.42 7.84 1.80
C ASP A 122 -6.45 6.69 1.77
N THR A 123 -6.15 5.59 2.47
CA THR A 123 -7.11 4.50 2.69
C THR A 123 -7.97 4.76 3.95
N ILE A 124 -9.27 4.53 3.84
CA ILE A 124 -10.24 4.59 4.95
C ILE A 124 -10.80 3.21 5.27
N LEU A 125 -10.78 2.79 6.53
CA LEU A 125 -11.32 1.50 6.97
C LEU A 125 -12.81 1.58 7.37
N THR A 126 -13.54 0.49 7.17
CA THR A 126 -14.95 0.34 7.61
C THR A 126 -15.14 -0.73 8.70
N ARG A 127 -14.22 -1.70 8.79
CA ARG A 127 -14.17 -2.81 9.75
C ARG A 127 -12.72 -3.23 10.01
N PRO A 128 -12.43 -4.12 10.98
CA PRO A 128 -11.09 -4.65 11.18
C PRO A 128 -10.64 -5.49 9.98
N ILE A 129 -9.35 -5.42 9.67
CA ILE A 129 -8.75 -6.02 8.47
C ILE A 129 -7.77 -7.16 8.77
N ASP A 130 -7.65 -7.60 10.04
CA ASP A 130 -6.75 -8.68 10.48
C ASP A 130 -6.87 -9.95 9.61
N GLY A 131 -8.10 -10.32 9.23
CA GLY A 131 -8.39 -11.51 8.44
C GLY A 131 -7.86 -11.47 7.00
N VAL A 132 -7.31 -10.35 6.53
CA VAL A 132 -6.65 -10.29 5.20
C VAL A 132 -5.45 -11.22 5.14
N PHE A 133 -4.80 -11.49 6.29
CA PHE A 133 -3.69 -12.43 6.38
C PHE A 133 -4.13 -13.90 6.26
N ASP A 134 -5.42 -14.19 6.47
CA ASP A 134 -6.02 -15.54 6.37
C ASP A 134 -6.74 -15.80 5.02
N ASP A 135 -6.74 -14.83 4.10
CA ASP A 135 -7.34 -14.97 2.76
C ASP A 135 -6.59 -16.07 1.96
N PRO A 136 -7.28 -16.99 1.24
CA PRO A 136 -6.61 -18.04 0.47
C PRO A 136 -5.55 -17.55 -0.55
N ALA A 137 -5.62 -16.30 -0.99
CA ALA A 137 -4.61 -15.67 -1.85
C ALA A 137 -3.28 -15.37 -1.10
N THR A 138 -3.26 -15.28 0.23
CA THR A 138 -2.05 -15.11 1.06
C THR A 138 -1.36 -16.44 1.43
N ALA A 139 -1.64 -17.53 0.72
CA ALA A 139 -0.80 -18.72 0.80
C ALA A 139 0.52 -18.53 0.04
N ILE A 140 1.65 -18.74 0.74
CA ILE A 140 3.01 -18.64 0.18
C ILE A 140 3.17 -19.58 -1.03
N GLN A 141 3.88 -19.10 -2.05
CA GLN A 141 4.06 -19.75 -3.35
C GLN A 141 5.54 -20.05 -3.62
N THR A 142 5.81 -21.04 -4.47
CA THR A 142 7.08 -21.16 -5.20
C THR A 142 6.94 -20.50 -6.57
N PRO A 143 7.99 -19.90 -7.16
CA PRO A 143 7.94 -19.44 -8.55
C PRO A 143 7.54 -20.55 -9.53
N LEU A 144 6.89 -20.15 -10.63
CA LEU A 144 6.62 -21.01 -11.76
C LEU A 144 7.92 -21.40 -12.49
N SER A 145 7.93 -22.56 -13.13
CA SER A 145 9.07 -23.06 -13.90
C SER A 145 8.93 -22.73 -15.39
N ARG A 146 9.02 -21.45 -15.77
CA ARG A 146 9.08 -21.00 -17.19
C ARG A 146 10.47 -20.42 -17.53
N PRO A 147 11.41 -21.21 -18.07
CA PRO A 147 12.78 -20.75 -18.36
C PRO A 147 12.85 -19.63 -19.40
N ASP A 148 11.92 -19.60 -20.36
CA ASP A 148 11.77 -18.56 -21.39
C ASP A 148 11.40 -17.17 -20.83
N LYS A 149 10.78 -17.16 -19.64
CA LYS A 149 10.42 -15.93 -18.91
C LYS A 149 11.52 -15.45 -17.96
N VAL A 150 12.62 -16.20 -17.80
CA VAL A 150 13.80 -15.74 -17.03
C VAL A 150 14.66 -14.84 -17.91
N LYS A 151 15.06 -13.67 -17.41
CA LYS A 151 15.94 -12.72 -18.10
C LYS A 151 17.31 -12.69 -17.44
N SER A 152 18.37 -12.70 -18.23
CA SER A 152 19.76 -12.76 -17.74
C SER A 152 20.29 -11.45 -17.18
N ASP A 153 19.56 -10.35 -17.40
CA ASP A 153 19.86 -9.01 -16.92
C ASP A 153 19.03 -8.59 -15.69
N GLU A 154 18.13 -9.47 -15.23
CA GLU A 154 17.38 -9.32 -13.98
C GLU A 154 18.04 -10.15 -12.87
N ALA A 155 17.89 -9.72 -11.62
CA ALA A 155 18.36 -10.49 -10.47
C ALA A 155 17.54 -11.79 -10.28
N PRO A 156 18.09 -12.82 -9.59
CA PRO A 156 17.39 -14.08 -9.40
C PRO A 156 16.14 -13.93 -8.53
N LEU A 157 15.10 -14.69 -8.87
CA LEU A 157 13.86 -14.77 -8.10
C LEU A 157 14.05 -15.57 -6.79
N PRO A 158 13.31 -15.27 -5.71
CA PRO A 158 13.38 -16.01 -4.46
C PRO A 158 12.88 -17.46 -4.61
N SER A 159 13.30 -18.33 -3.70
CA SER A 159 12.78 -19.72 -3.64
C SER A 159 11.29 -19.80 -3.26
N THR A 160 10.80 -18.85 -2.48
CA THR A 160 9.37 -18.67 -2.14
C THR A 160 8.99 -17.20 -2.16
N TYR A 161 7.77 -16.89 -2.58
CA TYR A 161 7.25 -15.53 -2.61
C TYR A 161 5.76 -15.52 -2.23
N LEU A 162 5.24 -14.33 -1.95
CA LEU A 162 3.82 -14.07 -1.86
C LEU A 162 3.59 -12.65 -2.31
N PHE A 163 2.62 -12.47 -3.21
CA PHE A 163 2.13 -11.15 -3.59
C PHE A 163 0.65 -11.30 -3.97
N ALA A 164 -0.22 -10.68 -3.20
CA ALA A 164 -1.67 -10.76 -3.35
C ALA A 164 -2.29 -9.37 -3.21
N GLY A 165 -3.25 -9.01 -4.04
CA GLY A 165 -3.82 -7.66 -4.08
C GLY A 165 -5.15 -7.62 -4.82
N VAL A 166 -5.61 -6.43 -5.18
CA VAL A 166 -6.85 -6.23 -5.96
C VAL A 166 -6.54 -5.64 -7.35
N PRO A 167 -7.28 -6.00 -8.40
CA PRO A 167 -7.10 -5.34 -9.70
C PRO A 167 -7.51 -3.86 -9.63
N GLU A 168 -6.96 -3.03 -10.51
CA GLU A 168 -7.36 -1.63 -10.67
C GLU A 168 -8.81 -1.52 -11.18
N LEU A 169 -9.71 -0.88 -10.43
CA LEU A 169 -11.11 -0.73 -10.79
C LEU A 169 -11.37 0.45 -11.74
N HIS A 170 -12.44 0.35 -12.53
CA HIS A 170 -13.09 1.52 -13.11
C HIS A 170 -13.73 2.39 -12.02
N LYS A 171 -13.78 3.72 -12.23
CA LYS A 171 -14.53 4.67 -11.38
C LYS A 171 -16.04 4.40 -11.30
N GLN A 172 -16.57 3.61 -12.24
CA GLN A 172 -17.93 3.12 -12.23
C GLN A 172 -17.84 1.59 -12.31
N HIS A 173 -18.26 0.92 -11.25
CA HIS A 173 -18.20 -0.53 -11.09
C HIS A 173 -19.44 -1.05 -10.35
N SER A 174 -19.62 -2.36 -10.38
CA SER A 174 -20.61 -3.10 -9.59
C SER A 174 -20.20 -3.16 -8.12
N SER A 175 -21.16 -3.11 -7.20
CA SER A 175 -20.92 -3.26 -5.76
C SER A 175 -21.65 -4.51 -5.24
N PRO A 176 -20.94 -5.56 -4.77
CA PRO A 176 -19.48 -5.72 -4.81
C PRO A 176 -18.94 -5.95 -6.25
N PRO A 177 -17.65 -5.64 -6.50
CA PRO A 177 -17.01 -5.91 -7.78
C PRO A 177 -16.91 -7.41 -8.11
N THR A 178 -17.16 -7.79 -9.36
CA THR A 178 -17.11 -9.19 -9.81
C THR A 178 -15.70 -9.55 -10.28
N LEU A 179 -14.92 -10.28 -9.48
CA LEU A 179 -13.54 -10.70 -9.80
C LEU A 179 -13.46 -11.73 -10.95
N SER A 180 -13.62 -11.28 -12.19
CA SER A 180 -13.43 -12.10 -13.39
C SER A 180 -12.86 -11.29 -14.56
N PRO A 181 -12.07 -11.90 -15.47
CA PRO A 181 -11.58 -11.26 -16.70
C PRO A 181 -12.69 -10.75 -17.63
N GLU A 182 -13.89 -11.34 -17.54
CA GLU A 182 -15.08 -10.99 -18.33
C GLU A 182 -15.89 -9.84 -17.71
N SER A 183 -15.56 -9.42 -16.49
CA SER A 183 -16.25 -8.31 -15.82
C SER A 183 -15.95 -6.96 -16.48
N LYS A 184 -16.95 -6.08 -16.44
CA LYS A 184 -16.83 -4.67 -16.86
C LYS A 184 -16.37 -3.75 -15.72
N ASP A 185 -16.06 -4.29 -14.55
CA ASP A 185 -15.62 -3.51 -13.38
C ASP A 185 -14.16 -3.05 -13.49
N TYR A 186 -13.37 -3.62 -14.40
CA TYR A 186 -11.92 -3.37 -14.52
C TYR A 186 -11.52 -3.00 -15.97
N PRO A 187 -10.69 -1.96 -16.19
CA PRO A 187 -10.07 -1.70 -17.49
C PRO A 187 -9.08 -2.81 -17.90
N ASN A 188 -8.42 -3.44 -16.92
CA ASN A 188 -7.60 -4.63 -17.11
C ASN A 188 -7.57 -5.46 -15.81
N TYR A 189 -8.26 -6.59 -15.80
CA TYR A 189 -8.35 -7.48 -14.62
C TYR A 189 -7.00 -8.09 -14.17
N TYR A 190 -5.98 -8.09 -15.03
CA TYR A 190 -4.63 -8.57 -14.70
C TYR A 190 -3.71 -7.48 -14.14
N TYR A 191 -4.15 -6.21 -14.17
CA TYR A 191 -3.42 -5.06 -13.69
C TYR A 191 -3.79 -4.73 -12.24
N LEU A 192 -2.81 -4.84 -11.34
CA LEU A 192 -2.90 -4.62 -9.90
C LEU A 192 -2.97 -3.13 -9.54
N ASN A 193 -3.82 -2.76 -8.58
CA ASN A 193 -3.71 -1.51 -7.84
C ASN A 193 -2.67 -1.64 -6.72
N ALA A 194 -1.66 -0.78 -6.68
CA ALA A 194 -0.57 -0.84 -5.71
C ALA A 194 -0.87 -0.17 -4.36
N GLY A 195 -2.09 0.33 -4.15
CA GLY A 195 -2.52 0.95 -2.90
C GLY A 195 -2.98 -0.03 -1.83
N PHE A 196 -3.27 -1.30 -2.18
CA PHE A 196 -3.61 -2.35 -1.22
C PHE A 196 -3.13 -3.73 -1.67
N PHE A 197 -2.20 -4.32 -0.90
CA PHE A 197 -1.69 -5.66 -1.15
C PHE A 197 -1.15 -6.33 0.11
N VAL A 198 -1.11 -7.66 0.12
CA VAL A 198 -0.35 -8.47 1.08
C VAL A 198 0.88 -9.05 0.37
N THR A 199 2.03 -9.01 1.03
CA THR A 199 3.28 -9.57 0.51
C THR A 199 4.07 -10.28 1.60
N LYS A 200 4.97 -11.17 1.19
CA LYS A 200 6.02 -11.71 2.05
C LYS A 200 7.30 -10.87 1.83
N PRO A 201 7.80 -10.15 2.86
CA PRO A 201 9.10 -9.49 2.78
C PRO A 201 10.22 -10.50 2.45
N SER A 202 11.15 -10.08 1.59
CA SER A 202 12.28 -10.88 1.11
C SER A 202 13.31 -9.92 0.52
N VAL A 203 14.56 -10.04 0.97
CA VAL A 203 15.68 -9.26 0.42
C VAL A 203 15.92 -9.65 -1.04
N GLU A 204 15.70 -10.92 -1.41
CA GLU A 204 15.81 -11.37 -2.80
C GLU A 204 14.74 -10.76 -3.71
N LEU A 205 13.51 -10.52 -3.22
CA LEU A 205 12.51 -9.75 -3.96
C LEU A 205 12.89 -8.26 -4.05
N TYR A 206 13.42 -7.68 -2.98
CA TYR A 206 13.93 -6.31 -2.99
C TYR A 206 15.04 -6.14 -4.04
N ASP A 207 16.04 -7.02 -4.05
CA ASP A 207 17.12 -7.07 -5.05
C ASP A 207 16.57 -7.30 -6.47
N TYR A 208 15.55 -8.14 -6.63
CA TYR A 208 14.83 -8.29 -7.90
C TYR A 208 14.25 -6.97 -8.38
N TYR A 209 13.46 -6.27 -7.56
CA TYR A 209 12.90 -4.97 -7.92
C TYR A 209 14.00 -3.93 -8.19
N LEU A 210 15.07 -3.87 -7.40
CA LEU A 210 16.21 -2.98 -7.67
C LEU A 210 16.86 -3.28 -9.02
N SER A 211 16.98 -4.54 -9.43
CA SER A 211 17.47 -4.86 -10.77
C SER A 211 16.57 -4.27 -11.86
N LEU A 212 15.24 -4.35 -11.71
CA LEU A 212 14.28 -3.75 -12.64
C LEU A 212 14.38 -2.21 -12.69
N VAL A 213 14.54 -1.55 -11.54
CA VAL A 213 14.71 -0.08 -11.44
C VAL A 213 15.93 0.41 -12.23
N ASN A 214 16.99 -0.40 -12.31
CA ASN A 214 18.24 -0.08 -12.99
C ASN A 214 18.23 -0.39 -14.50
N LEU A 215 17.20 -1.05 -15.03
CA LEU A 215 17.11 -1.43 -16.45
C LEU A 215 16.28 -0.42 -17.25
N THR A 216 16.90 0.21 -18.24
CA THR A 216 16.22 1.09 -19.22
C THR A 216 15.16 0.31 -20.01
N ASP A 217 14.00 0.95 -20.25
CA ASP A 217 12.86 0.46 -21.04
C ASP A 217 12.31 -0.92 -20.64
N ARG A 218 12.62 -1.39 -19.41
CA ARG A 218 12.15 -2.69 -18.90
C ARG A 218 10.65 -2.69 -18.61
N TYR A 219 10.12 -1.58 -18.12
CA TYR A 219 8.70 -1.37 -17.81
C TYR A 219 8.33 0.11 -18.08
N ASN A 220 7.03 0.43 -18.15
CA ASN A 220 6.59 1.83 -18.29
C ASN A 220 6.79 2.59 -16.96
N PRO A 221 7.61 3.67 -16.91
CA PRO A 221 7.85 4.45 -15.69
C PRO A 221 6.76 5.48 -15.35
N ASP A 222 5.63 5.50 -16.07
CA ASP A 222 4.33 5.88 -15.47
C ASP A 222 4.12 5.11 -14.16
N LEU A 223 3.44 5.71 -13.17
CA LEU A 223 3.01 5.04 -11.92
C LEU A 223 4.10 4.11 -11.35
N PRO A 224 5.26 4.65 -10.93
CA PRO A 224 6.55 3.96 -10.99
C PRO A 224 6.61 2.63 -10.23
N GLU A 225 6.06 2.58 -9.03
CA GLU A 225 6.00 1.36 -8.24
C GLU A 225 4.91 0.44 -8.76
N GLN A 226 3.74 0.96 -9.12
CA GLN A 226 2.63 0.17 -9.60
C GLN A 226 2.96 -0.54 -10.92
N ASN A 227 3.60 0.13 -11.87
CA ASN A 227 4.01 -0.48 -13.13
C ASN A 227 5.23 -1.40 -12.97
N LEU A 228 6.14 -1.15 -12.02
CA LEU A 228 7.20 -2.09 -11.68
C LEU A 228 6.64 -3.38 -11.05
N LEU A 229 5.71 -3.25 -10.09
CA LEU A 229 5.08 -4.38 -9.42
C LEU A 229 4.19 -5.16 -10.40
N ASN A 230 3.44 -4.46 -11.25
CA ASN A 230 2.75 -5.09 -12.37
C ASN A 230 3.73 -5.78 -13.32
N TYR A 231 4.90 -5.19 -13.63
CA TYR A 231 5.91 -5.86 -14.45
C TYR A 231 6.37 -7.18 -13.83
N ALA A 232 6.80 -7.13 -12.57
CA ALA A 232 7.34 -8.27 -11.83
C ALA A 232 6.31 -9.41 -11.72
N HIS A 233 5.05 -9.05 -11.45
CA HIS A 233 4.00 -9.99 -11.05
C HIS A 233 2.89 -10.21 -12.08
N ARG A 234 3.08 -9.80 -13.35
CA ARG A 234 2.12 -9.99 -14.46
C ARG A 234 1.45 -11.37 -14.42
N ARG A 235 0.13 -11.39 -14.54
CA ARG A 235 -0.73 -12.59 -14.55
C ARG A 235 -1.20 -13.04 -15.94
N ASP A 236 -0.92 -12.23 -16.96
CA ASP A 236 -1.25 -12.49 -18.36
C ASP A 236 -0.36 -13.59 -18.99
N GLU A 237 -0.58 -13.87 -20.28
CA GLU A 237 0.20 -14.82 -21.07
C GLU A 237 1.69 -14.44 -21.19
N ASP A 238 2.01 -13.15 -21.04
CA ASP A 238 3.36 -12.60 -20.97
C ASP A 238 3.93 -12.49 -19.54
N GLY A 239 3.24 -13.09 -18.58
CA GLY A 239 3.61 -13.11 -17.16
C GLY A 239 4.97 -13.71 -16.85
N GLY A 240 5.62 -13.16 -15.82
CA GLY A 240 6.85 -13.68 -15.23
C GLY A 240 6.61 -14.91 -14.33
N ASN A 241 7.64 -15.40 -13.67
CA ASN A 241 7.52 -16.61 -12.83
C ASN A 241 6.90 -16.40 -11.45
N ILE A 242 6.57 -15.16 -11.07
CA ILE A 242 6.02 -14.83 -9.75
C ILE A 242 4.67 -14.07 -9.82
N PRO A 243 3.64 -14.59 -10.51
CA PRO A 243 2.36 -13.89 -10.68
C PRO A 243 1.64 -13.57 -9.35
N TRP A 244 1.00 -12.39 -9.28
CA TRP A 244 0.19 -12.03 -8.11
C TRP A 244 -1.13 -12.83 -8.04
N ARG A 245 -1.76 -12.87 -6.85
CA ARG A 245 -3.08 -13.49 -6.65
C ARG A 245 -4.16 -12.47 -6.28
N PRO A 246 -5.38 -12.58 -6.82
CA PRO A 246 -6.49 -11.71 -6.42
C PRO A 246 -6.96 -12.07 -5.00
N LEU A 247 -6.89 -11.09 -4.10
CA LEU A 247 -7.61 -11.07 -2.83
C LEU A 247 -9.12 -10.93 -3.10
N ALA A 248 -9.96 -11.28 -2.12
CA ALA A 248 -11.40 -11.02 -2.22
C ALA A 248 -11.70 -9.50 -2.39
N ALA A 249 -12.68 -9.16 -3.22
CA ALA A 249 -13.07 -7.76 -3.52
C ALA A 249 -13.61 -7.01 -2.29
N GLU A 250 -13.98 -7.77 -1.24
CA GLU A 250 -14.42 -7.26 0.05
C GLU A 250 -13.29 -6.59 0.87
N TRP A 251 -12.03 -6.74 0.48
CA TRP A 251 -10.89 -6.16 1.21
C TRP A 251 -10.60 -4.71 0.84
N ASN A 252 -10.59 -4.37 -0.44
CA ASN A 252 -10.25 -3.04 -0.92
C ASN A 252 -11.00 -2.68 -2.22
N VAL A 253 -11.49 -1.44 -2.27
CA VAL A 253 -12.02 -0.81 -3.49
C VAL A 253 -11.33 0.55 -3.68
N HIS A 254 -10.70 0.72 -4.84
CA HIS A 254 -10.27 2.01 -5.37
C HIS A 254 -11.44 2.69 -6.13
N TYR A 255 -11.57 4.01 -5.98
CA TYR A 255 -12.75 4.79 -6.40
C TYR A 255 -14.08 4.33 -5.77
N PRO A 256 -14.14 4.12 -4.44
CA PRO A 256 -15.28 3.57 -3.71
C PRO A 256 -16.56 4.38 -3.88
N SER A 257 -17.71 3.71 -3.92
CA SER A 257 -19.02 4.36 -3.87
C SER A 257 -19.64 4.28 -2.46
N ALA A 258 -20.74 5.00 -2.25
CA ALA A 258 -21.56 4.84 -1.05
C ALA A 258 -22.16 3.42 -0.91
N ALA A 259 -22.31 2.67 -2.01
CA ALA A 259 -22.77 1.29 -1.97
C ALA A 259 -21.70 0.35 -1.40
N ASP A 260 -20.42 0.55 -1.75
CA ASP A 260 -19.30 -0.28 -1.25
C ASP A 260 -19.10 -0.09 0.25
N ALA A 261 -19.23 1.15 0.73
CA ALA A 261 -19.24 1.46 2.15
C ALA A 261 -20.42 0.77 2.89
N GLN A 262 -21.61 0.76 2.30
CA GLN A 262 -22.79 0.07 2.85
C GLN A 262 -22.68 -1.47 2.78
N ALA A 263 -21.99 -2.01 1.78
CA ALA A 263 -21.72 -3.42 1.61
C ALA A 263 -20.64 -3.95 2.59
N GLY A 264 -19.93 -3.08 3.30
CA GLY A 264 -18.91 -3.46 4.28
C GLY A 264 -17.55 -3.83 3.68
N VAL A 265 -17.22 -3.26 2.50
CA VAL A 265 -15.87 -3.34 1.93
C VAL A 265 -14.87 -2.78 2.96
N ALA A 266 -13.87 -3.57 3.31
CA ALA A 266 -13.06 -3.37 4.50
C ALA A 266 -12.24 -2.09 4.47
N SER A 267 -11.75 -1.72 3.28
CA SER A 267 -10.97 -0.52 3.04
C SER A 267 -11.39 0.18 1.74
N LEU A 268 -11.48 1.50 1.82
CA LEU A 268 -11.95 2.41 0.77
C LEU A 268 -10.77 3.31 0.40
N HIS A 269 -10.18 3.12 -0.77
CA HIS A 269 -9.00 3.85 -1.22
C HIS A 269 -9.43 5.09 -2.02
N GLU A 270 -9.44 6.25 -1.36
CA GLU A 270 -9.76 7.56 -1.96
C GLU A 270 -9.37 8.71 -1.03
N LYS A 271 -8.94 9.83 -1.61
CA LYS A 271 -8.41 11.00 -0.89
C LYS A 271 -9.45 11.61 0.01
N TRP A 272 -9.29 11.45 1.34
CA TRP A 272 -10.22 11.98 2.33
C TRP A 272 -10.42 13.50 2.23
N TRP A 273 -9.45 14.23 1.67
CA TRP A 273 -9.49 15.69 1.44
C TRP A 273 -10.04 16.11 0.06
N VAL A 274 -10.23 15.17 -0.88
CA VAL A 274 -10.98 15.38 -2.13
C VAL A 274 -11.96 14.21 -2.35
N PRO A 275 -12.89 13.98 -1.40
CA PRO A 275 -13.71 12.79 -1.38
C PRO A 275 -14.72 12.77 -2.54
N VAL A 276 -15.00 11.57 -3.05
CA VAL A 276 -16.04 11.35 -4.05
C VAL A 276 -17.45 11.68 -3.53
N PRO A 277 -18.39 12.07 -4.41
CA PRO A 277 -19.77 12.34 -4.03
C PRO A 277 -20.41 11.18 -3.26
N GLY A 278 -21.04 11.48 -2.12
CA GLY A 278 -21.69 10.49 -1.25
C GLY A 278 -20.81 9.92 -0.12
N LEU A 279 -19.47 10.09 -0.17
CA LEU A 279 -18.58 9.67 0.92
C LEU A 279 -17.94 10.84 1.70
N ALA A 280 -18.10 12.08 1.23
CA ALA A 280 -17.47 13.27 1.82
C ALA A 280 -17.74 13.46 3.32
N GLU A 281 -19.01 13.42 3.74
CA GLU A 281 -19.39 13.59 5.15
C GLU A 281 -18.86 12.45 6.02
N PHE A 282 -18.86 11.21 5.49
CA PHE A 282 -18.32 10.04 6.18
C PHE A 282 -16.82 10.18 6.42
N PHE A 283 -16.03 10.49 5.39
CA PHE A 283 -14.57 10.66 5.49
C PHE A 283 -14.19 11.84 6.41
N ILE A 284 -14.90 12.97 6.29
CA ILE A 284 -14.71 14.12 7.19
C ILE A 284 -15.06 13.76 8.64
N SER A 285 -16.09 12.95 8.88
CA SER A 285 -16.44 12.48 10.23
C SER A 285 -15.33 11.64 10.88
N LEU A 286 -14.58 10.86 10.10
CA LEU A 286 -13.47 10.04 10.60
C LEU A 286 -12.29 10.90 11.03
N ARG A 287 -11.97 11.97 10.29
CA ARG A 287 -11.00 13.00 10.74
C ARG A 287 -11.40 13.57 12.10
N TRP A 288 -12.67 13.97 12.27
CA TRP A 288 -13.11 14.56 13.54
C TRP A 288 -13.18 13.54 14.70
N LYS A 289 -13.54 12.28 14.43
CA LYS A 289 -13.42 11.19 15.44
C LYS A 289 -11.98 11.02 15.90
N MET A 290 -11.02 11.04 14.97
CA MET A 290 -9.60 10.98 15.29
C MET A 290 -9.14 12.18 16.14
N GLU A 291 -9.39 13.42 15.70
CA GLU A 291 -8.92 14.59 16.45
C GLU A 291 -9.55 14.65 17.85
N GLY A 292 -10.86 14.38 17.98
CA GLY A 292 -11.53 14.31 19.28
C GLY A 292 -10.99 13.22 20.21
N PHE A 293 -10.52 12.09 19.66
CA PHE A 293 -9.84 11.05 20.45
C PHE A 293 -8.48 11.52 21.00
N TRP A 294 -7.76 12.37 20.27
CA TRP A 294 -6.49 12.94 20.71
C TRP A 294 -6.65 14.17 21.62
N GLU A 295 -7.68 14.98 21.42
CA GLU A 295 -8.05 16.09 22.31
C GLU A 295 -8.47 15.56 23.69
N GLY A 296 -9.28 14.51 23.75
CA GLY A 296 -9.72 13.89 25.01
C GLY A 296 -8.63 13.12 25.79
N ARG A 297 -7.37 13.15 25.33
CA ARG A 297 -6.22 12.48 25.96
C ARG A 297 -5.08 13.43 26.35
N GLN A 298 -5.26 14.74 26.14
CA GLN A 298 -4.36 15.81 26.59
C GLN A 298 -4.71 16.28 28.00
#